data_AF-A0A507D4Y7-F1
#
_entry.id   AF-A0A507D4Y7-F1
#
_cell.length_a   1.000
_cell.length_b   1.000
_cell.length_c   1.000
_cell.angle_alpha   90.00
_cell.angle_beta   90.00
_cell.angle_gamma   90.00
#
_symmetry.space_group_name_H-M   'P 1'
#
loop_
_entity.id
_entity.type
_entity.pdbx_description
1 polymer ?
#
loop_
_entity_poly.entity_id
_entity_poly.type
_entity_poly.pdbx_seq_one_letter_code
_entity_poly.pdbx_strand_id
1 'polypeptide(L)'
;ASDSKVVDELDKVAASMKQAADDGTKRMPKSFYEKLDRLTRRSFLVNDDVKTDLAAALEAEFNVEKASGEADVYIGRVATDLDTVVSGDSDVFCYRNVKTMVRPTGHRG
;
A
#
# COMPACT_ATOMS: atom_id res chain seq x y z
N ALA A 1 13.88 -21.79 6.16
CA ALA A 1 14.29 -20.91 7.28
C ALA A 1 14.16 -19.41 6.95
N SER A 2 13.61 -19.05 5.79
CA SER A 2 13.45 -17.67 5.30
C SER A 2 12.06 -17.08 5.57
N ASP A 3 11.00 -17.90 5.71
CA ASP A 3 9.62 -17.41 5.83
C ASP A 3 9.27 -16.81 7.20
N SER A 4 9.68 -17.42 8.32
CA SER A 4 9.37 -16.88 9.65
C SER A 4 9.92 -15.48 9.88
N LYS A 5 11.08 -15.14 9.28
CA LYS A 5 11.66 -13.79 9.39
C LYS A 5 10.86 -12.73 8.65
N VAL A 6 10.11 -13.11 7.63
CA VAL A 6 9.27 -12.17 6.88
C VAL A 6 7.96 -11.94 7.60
N VAL A 7 7.35 -13.02 8.10
CA VAL A 7 6.13 -12.95 8.91
C VAL A 7 6.36 -12.07 10.14
N ASP A 8 7.49 -12.23 10.85
CA ASP A 8 7.84 -11.37 11.99
C ASP A 8 8.00 -9.88 11.62
N GLU A 9 8.44 -9.56 10.41
CA GLU A 9 8.56 -8.17 9.95
C GLU A 9 7.21 -7.60 9.51
N LEU A 10 6.33 -8.42 8.95
CA LEU A 10 4.94 -8.07 8.64
C LEU A 10 4.14 -7.80 9.91
N ASP A 11 4.25 -8.64 10.92
CA ASP A 11 3.60 -8.45 12.23
C ASP A 11 4.04 -7.13 12.90
N LYS A 12 5.33 -6.80 12.81
CA LYS A 12 5.83 -5.51 13.30
C LYS A 12 5.34 -4.32 12.48
N VAL A 13 5.09 -4.49 11.19
CA VAL A 13 4.51 -3.45 10.34
C VAL A 13 3.04 -3.26 10.70
N ALA A 14 2.26 -4.35 10.82
CA ALA A 14 0.86 -4.31 11.21
C ALA A 14 0.67 -3.70 12.60
N ALA A 15 1.50 -4.06 13.59
CA ALA A 15 1.46 -3.45 14.92
C ALA A 15 1.75 -1.93 14.88
N SER A 16 2.67 -1.51 14.00
CA SER A 16 2.97 -0.08 13.80
C SER A 16 1.86 0.67 13.07
N MET A 17 1.04 -0.01 12.25
CA MET A 17 -0.13 0.57 11.58
C MET A 17 -1.23 0.83 12.60
N LYS A 18 -1.54 -0.18 13.42
CA LYS A 18 -2.51 -0.10 14.52
C LYS A 18 -2.26 1.10 15.44
N GLN A 19 -1.01 1.26 15.86
CA GLN A 19 -0.63 2.36 16.72
C GLN A 19 -0.79 3.74 16.05
N ALA A 20 -0.46 3.86 14.76
CA ALA A 20 -0.57 5.13 14.04
C ALA A 20 -2.02 5.58 13.79
N ALA A 21 -2.95 4.63 13.63
CA ALA A 21 -4.37 4.93 13.53
C ALA A 21 -5.01 5.23 14.89
N ASP A 22 -4.64 4.50 15.93
CA ASP A 22 -5.07 4.79 17.31
C ASP A 22 -4.60 6.18 17.76
N ASP A 23 -3.40 6.61 17.35
CA ASP A 23 -2.85 7.95 17.62
C ASP A 23 -3.49 9.07 16.75
N GLY A 24 -4.51 8.77 15.93
CA GLY A 24 -5.24 9.75 15.12
C GLY A 24 -4.39 10.48 14.08
N THR A 25 -3.19 9.96 13.79
CA THR A 25 -2.26 10.61 12.87
C THR A 25 -2.63 10.19 11.45
N LYS A 26 -3.35 11.04 10.72
CA LYS A 26 -3.78 10.79 9.31
C LYS A 26 -2.64 10.48 8.33
N ARG A 27 -1.38 10.57 8.76
CA ARG A 27 -0.20 10.37 7.94
C ARG A 27 0.67 9.30 8.57
N MET A 28 0.74 8.14 7.92
CA MET A 28 1.60 7.03 8.34
C MET A 28 3.06 7.49 8.49
N PRO A 29 3.78 6.99 9.50
CA PRO A 29 5.14 7.43 9.80
C PRO A 29 6.10 7.11 8.65
N LYS A 30 7.14 7.94 8.48
CA LYS A 30 8.15 7.78 7.40
C LYS A 30 8.74 6.35 7.34
N SER A 31 8.95 5.75 8.51
CA SER A 31 9.46 4.39 8.67
C SER A 31 8.58 3.32 7.99
N PHE A 32 7.28 3.55 7.85
CA PHE A 32 6.37 2.68 7.11
C PHE A 32 6.73 2.64 5.62
N TYR A 33 6.85 3.81 5.00
CA TYR A 33 7.23 3.92 3.59
C TYR A 33 8.65 3.38 3.33
N GLU A 34 9.58 3.57 4.25
CA GLU A 34 10.94 2.99 4.17
C GLU A 34 10.93 1.46 4.28
N LYS A 35 10.05 0.89 5.10
CA LYS A 35 9.87 -0.57 5.19
C LYS A 35 9.22 -1.14 3.93
N LEU A 36 8.19 -0.47 3.40
CA LEU A 36 7.58 -0.86 2.11
C LEU A 36 8.60 -0.78 0.97
N ASP A 37 9.35 0.30 0.85
CA ASP A 37 10.42 0.44 -0.16
C ASP A 37 11.51 -0.63 0.00
N ARG A 38 11.87 -1.01 1.23
CA ARG A 38 12.78 -2.15 1.49
C ARG A 38 12.18 -3.49 1.06
N LEU A 39 10.88 -3.72 1.30
CA LEU A 39 10.19 -4.92 0.83
C LEU A 39 10.16 -4.98 -0.70
N THR A 40 9.79 -3.88 -1.36
CA THR A 40 9.72 -3.77 -2.82
C THR A 40 11.09 -3.99 -3.47
N ARG A 41 12.16 -3.42 -2.90
CA ARG A 41 13.54 -3.58 -3.43
C ARG A 41 14.11 -4.99 -3.24
N ARG A 42 13.61 -5.75 -2.26
CA ARG A 42 14.08 -7.13 -2.03
C ARG A 42 13.48 -8.14 -3.01
N SER A 43 12.78 -7.69 -4.07
CA SER A 43 12.03 -8.58 -4.98
C SER A 43 11.25 -9.61 -4.16
N PHE A 44 10.54 -9.10 -3.14
CA PHE A 44 9.65 -9.94 -2.39
C PHE A 44 8.53 -10.34 -3.34
N LEU A 45 8.53 -11.59 -3.79
CA LEU A 45 7.34 -12.19 -4.37
C LEU A 45 6.27 -12.10 -3.29
N VAL A 46 5.41 -11.08 -3.40
CA VAL A 46 4.25 -10.93 -2.51
C VAL A 46 3.33 -12.09 -2.86
N ASN A 47 3.50 -13.20 -2.13
CA ASN A 47 2.66 -14.38 -2.26
C ASN A 47 1.25 -14.03 -1.74
N ASP A 48 0.26 -14.81 -2.17
CA ASP A 48 -1.15 -14.54 -1.86
C ASP A 48 -1.44 -14.57 -0.36
N ASP A 49 -0.69 -15.35 0.43
CA ASP A 49 -0.77 -15.33 1.89
C ASP A 49 -0.39 -13.95 2.45
N VAL A 50 0.71 -13.35 1.98
CA VAL A 50 1.16 -12.02 2.41
C VAL A 50 0.18 -10.92 1.96
N LYS A 51 -0.41 -11.05 0.77
CA LYS A 51 -1.48 -10.13 0.33
C LYS A 51 -2.69 -10.24 1.25
N THR A 52 -3.03 -11.46 1.67
CA THR A 52 -4.19 -11.73 2.53
C THR A 52 -3.98 -11.15 3.93
N ASP A 53 -2.82 -11.37 4.53
CA ASP A 53 -2.48 -10.83 5.85
C ASP A 53 -2.42 -9.30 5.83
N LEU A 54 -1.82 -8.72 4.79
CA LEU A 54 -1.77 -7.26 4.63
C LEU A 54 -3.17 -6.66 4.44
N ALA A 55 -4.03 -7.30 3.63
CA ALA A 55 -5.41 -6.87 3.45
C ALA A 55 -6.17 -6.94 4.78
N ALA A 56 -6.06 -8.04 5.53
CA ALA A 56 -6.71 -8.19 6.83
C ALA A 56 -6.25 -7.13 7.85
N ALA A 57 -4.96 -6.80 7.86
CA ALA A 57 -4.42 -5.74 8.71
C ALA A 57 -4.96 -4.35 8.32
N LEU A 58 -5.09 -4.08 7.02
CA LEU A 58 -5.63 -2.81 6.51
C LEU A 58 -7.15 -2.69 6.71
N GLU A 59 -7.90 -3.77 6.55
CA GLU A 59 -9.36 -3.83 6.72
C GLU A 59 -9.82 -3.42 8.14
N ALA A 60 -8.91 -3.44 9.12
CA ALA A 60 -9.19 -2.94 10.47
C ALA A 60 -9.41 -1.41 10.53
N GLU A 61 -8.86 -0.66 9.59
CA GLU A 61 -8.81 0.83 9.64
C GLU A 61 -9.24 1.49 8.32
N PHE A 62 -9.06 0.80 7.21
CA PHE A 62 -9.31 1.31 5.87
C PHE A 62 -10.31 0.43 5.13
N ASN A 63 -11.07 1.04 4.23
CA ASN A 63 -11.84 0.27 3.26
C ASN A 63 -10.88 -0.31 2.22
N VAL A 64 -10.72 -1.63 2.22
CA VAL A 64 -9.86 -2.34 1.28
C VAL A 64 -10.73 -3.02 0.23
N GLU A 65 -10.54 -2.65 -1.03
CA GLU A 65 -11.24 -3.28 -2.15
C GLU A 65 -10.30 -4.24 -2.90
N LYS A 66 -10.72 -5.49 -3.03
CA LYS A 66 -9.97 -6.54 -3.74
C LYS A 66 -10.42 -6.56 -5.21
N ALA A 67 -9.59 -6.00 -6.09
CA ALA A 67 -9.86 -6.01 -7.52
C ALA A 67 -9.80 -7.44 -8.08
N SER A 68 -10.73 -7.80 -8.97
CA SER A 68 -10.76 -9.10 -9.66
C SER A 68 -9.64 -9.26 -10.71
N GLY A 69 -8.85 -8.21 -10.97
CA GLY A 69 -7.78 -8.15 -11.95
C GLY A 69 -6.72 -7.14 -11.52
N GLU A 70 -6.09 -6.45 -12.47
CA GLU A 70 -5.12 -5.40 -12.14
C GLU A 70 -5.78 -4.25 -11.36
N ALA A 71 -5.16 -3.89 -10.23
CA ALA A 71 -5.64 -2.82 -9.36
C ALA A 71 -5.70 -1.48 -10.11
N ASP A 72 -4.74 -1.21 -11.00
CA ASP A 72 -4.66 0.02 -11.78
C ASP A 72 -5.84 0.17 -12.75
N VAL A 73 -6.30 -0.93 -13.36
CA VAL A 73 -7.51 -0.96 -14.19
C VAL A 73 -8.76 -0.65 -13.36
N TYR A 74 -8.83 -1.20 -12.16
CA TYR A 74 -9.94 -0.94 -11.25
C TYR A 74 -9.98 0.52 -10.82
N ILE A 75 -8.84 1.04 -10.34
CA ILE A 75 -8.66 2.45 -9.96
C ILE A 75 -9.03 3.36 -11.14
N GLY A 76 -8.52 3.07 -12.34
CA GLY A 76 -8.83 3.83 -13.56
C GLY A 76 -10.32 3.87 -13.92
N ARG A 77 -11.10 2.85 -13.51
CA ARG A 77 -12.55 2.80 -13.68
C ARG A 77 -13.29 3.58 -12.58
N VAL A 78 -12.94 3.36 -11.32
CA VAL A 78 -13.71 3.85 -10.16
C VAL A 78 -13.33 5.24 -9.71
N ALA A 79 -12.10 5.67 -9.98
CA ALA A 79 -11.64 7.01 -9.63
C ALA A 79 -12.54 8.06 -10.27
N THR A 80 -12.75 9.15 -9.55
CA THR A 80 -13.47 10.33 -10.00
C THR A 80 -12.54 11.52 -10.08
N ASP A 81 -13.01 12.60 -10.72
CA ASP A 81 -12.24 13.83 -10.86
C ASP A 81 -11.90 14.49 -9.50
N LEU A 82 -12.58 14.11 -8.42
CA LEU A 82 -12.33 14.60 -7.06
C LEU A 82 -11.32 13.75 -6.29
N ASP A 83 -11.01 12.54 -6.77
CA ASP A 83 -10.13 11.63 -6.08
C ASP A 83 -8.64 11.95 -6.35
N THR A 84 -7.82 11.68 -5.34
CA THR A 84 -6.36 11.70 -5.48
C THR A 84 -5.85 10.28 -5.50
N VAL A 85 -5.31 9.86 -6.64
CA VAL A 85 -4.72 8.53 -6.80
C VAL A 85 -3.26 8.57 -6.37
N VAL A 86 -2.87 7.69 -5.47
CA VAL A 86 -1.47 7.55 -5.04
C VAL A 86 -0.92 6.26 -5.62
N SER A 87 -0.06 6.36 -6.62
CA SER A 87 0.60 5.19 -7.21
C SER A 87 2.04 5.52 -7.62
N GLY A 88 2.92 4.52 -7.52
CA GLY A 88 4.25 4.58 -8.12
C GLY A 88 4.21 4.36 -9.64
N ASP A 89 3.20 3.64 -10.13
CA ASP A 89 3.06 3.35 -11.55
C ASP A 89 2.56 4.57 -12.34
N SER A 90 3.13 4.77 -13.52
CA SER A 90 2.79 5.88 -14.41
C SER A 90 1.61 5.57 -15.31
N ASP A 91 1.39 4.30 -15.63
CA ASP A 91 0.31 3.91 -16.53
C ASP A 91 -1.08 4.23 -15.95
N VAL A 92 -1.19 4.30 -14.63
CA VAL A 92 -2.40 4.74 -13.90
C VAL A 92 -2.84 6.14 -14.33
N PHE A 93 -1.90 7.03 -14.66
CA PHE A 93 -2.23 8.38 -15.12
C PHE A 93 -2.89 8.40 -16.51
N CYS A 94 -2.73 7.33 -17.30
CA CYS A 94 -3.31 7.24 -18.63
C CYS A 94 -4.82 6.94 -18.60
N TYR A 95 -5.38 6.55 -17.45
CA TYR A 95 -6.82 6.32 -17.34
C TYR A 95 -7.58 7.64 -17.31
N ARG A 96 -8.61 7.75 -18.16
CA ARG A 96 -9.39 8.99 -18.38
C ARG A 96 -9.93 9.63 -17.11
N ASN A 97 -10.29 8.81 -16.12
CA ASN A 97 -10.94 9.24 -14.90
C ASN A 97 -9.93 9.64 -13.80
N VAL A 98 -8.64 9.35 -13.97
CA VAL A 98 -7.59 9.77 -13.05
C VAL A 98 -7.14 11.18 -13.42
N LYS A 99 -7.58 12.19 -12.65
CA LYS A 99 -7.19 13.59 -12.87
C LYS A 99 -5.98 14.02 -12.06
N THR A 100 -5.92 13.55 -10.82
CA THR A 100 -4.88 13.92 -9.87
C THR A 100 -4.17 12.65 -9.42
N MET A 101 -2.91 12.51 -9.80
CA MET A 101 -2.06 11.41 -9.36
C MET A 101 -0.86 11.94 -8.59
N VAL A 102 -0.62 11.38 -7.41
CA VAL A 102 0.55 11.67 -6.58
C VAL A 102 1.46 10.45 -6.62
N ARG A 103 2.68 10.66 -7.10
CA ARG A 103 3.74 9.66 -6.95
C ARG A 103 4.35 9.76 -5.57
N PRO A 104 4.33 8.70 -4.75
CA PRO A 104 5.05 8.70 -3.49
C PRO A 104 6.56 8.72 -3.78
N THR A 105 7.16 9.91 -3.77
CA THR A 105 8.62 10.06 -3.89
C THR A 105 9.25 9.72 -2.55
N GLY A 106 9.90 8.57 -2.46
CA GLY A 106 10.81 8.29 -1.35
C GLY A 106 11.98 9.27 -1.39
N HIS A 107 11.94 10.32 -0.58
CA HIS A 107 13.12 11.16 -0.38
C HIS A 107 14.21 10.32 0.29
N ARG A 108 15.32 10.10 -0.44
CA ARG A 108 16.58 9.58 0.10
C ARG A 108 17.18 10.67 1.00
N GLY A 109 16.74 10.70 2.25
CA GLY A 109 17.41 11.38 3.35
C GLY A 109 17.97 10.32 4.28
#